data_AF-A0A1C6FTL3-F1
#
_entry.id   AF-A0A1C6FTL3-F1
#
_cell.length_a   1.000
_cell.length_b   1.000
_cell.length_c   1.000
_cell.angle_alpha   90.00
_cell.angle_beta   90.00
_cell.angle_gamma   90.00
#
_symmetry.space_group_name_H-M   'P 1'
#
loop_
_entity.id
_entity.type
_entity.pdbx_description
1 polymer ?
#
loop_
_entity_poly.entity_id
_entity_poly.type
_entity_poly.pdbx_seq_one_letter_code
_entity_poly.pdbx_strand_id
1 'polypeptide(L)'
;MKKKVLCMSLAAMLLSQTGVMATQEHKHVWIDDIKNSDETTNRYYCECGEVRDEIIADIRNFVVSFDANGGYVETETVETYKNRIKRLPIPENTSDYQWDGWYTEPDGGEMVTEDCVYDSNTTLYAHWTVTGTYTLKFASYGGSYIRPITALYGETFDLTEYVPEKTGYIFKGWHTDSRTKDNRVEKYILN
;
A
#
# COMPACT_ATOMS: atom_id res chain seq x y z
N MET A 1 19.30 -7.41 9.71
CA MET A 1 18.14 -7.90 10.46
C MET A 1 16.90 -7.31 9.78
N LYS A 2 15.91 -8.13 9.42
CA LYS A 2 14.70 -7.64 8.75
C LYS A 2 13.87 -6.84 9.77
N LYS A 3 13.56 -5.58 9.45
CA LYS A 3 12.70 -4.70 10.25
C LYS A 3 11.30 -5.32 10.30
N LYS A 4 10.61 -5.33 11.44
CA LYS A 4 9.31 -6.01 11.57
C LYS A 4 8.26 -5.04 12.10
N VAL A 5 7.29 -4.73 11.27
CA VAL A 5 5.97 -4.27 11.74
C VAL A 5 5.15 -5.52 11.98
N LEU A 6 4.60 -5.68 13.18
CA LEU A 6 3.73 -6.82 13.47
C LEU A 6 2.28 -6.36 13.39
N CYS A 7 1.59 -6.72 12.30
CA CYS A 7 0.19 -6.42 12.09
C CYS A 7 -0.67 -7.63 12.45
N MET A 8 -1.27 -7.60 13.63
CA MET A 8 -2.20 -8.64 14.06
C MET A 8 -3.56 -8.40 13.38
N SER A 9 -3.97 -9.27 12.46
CA SER A 9 -5.33 -9.20 11.90
C SER A 9 -6.35 -9.71 12.93
N LEU A 10 -7.57 -9.18 12.91
CA LEU A 10 -8.67 -9.63 13.78
C LEU A 10 -8.99 -11.14 13.62
N ALA A 11 -8.55 -11.77 12.52
CA ALA A 11 -8.71 -13.21 12.26
C ALA A 11 -7.58 -14.07 12.87
N ALA A 12 -6.50 -13.44 13.36
CA ALA A 12 -5.36 -14.12 13.99
C ALA A 12 -5.39 -14.06 15.53
N MET A 13 -6.52 -13.67 16.14
CA MET A 13 -6.72 -13.68 17.61
C MET A 13 -6.55 -15.05 18.27
N LEU A 14 -6.24 -16.12 17.54
CA LEU A 14 -5.95 -17.43 18.14
C LEU A 14 -4.59 -18.05 17.80
N LEU A 15 -3.83 -17.60 16.79
CA LEU A 15 -2.57 -18.27 16.43
C LEU A 15 -1.64 -17.34 15.63
N SER A 16 -0.66 -16.67 16.27
CA SER A 16 0.76 -16.68 15.83
C SER A 16 1.65 -15.65 16.55
N GLN A 17 2.62 -16.20 17.28
CA GLN A 17 4.04 -15.81 17.41
C GLN A 17 4.47 -14.32 17.44
N THR A 18 4.99 -13.98 18.63
CA THR A 18 6.27 -13.31 18.91
C THR A 18 6.39 -11.81 18.66
N GLY A 19 6.17 -11.07 19.75
CA GLY A 19 6.68 -9.73 19.99
C GLY A 19 7.04 -9.52 21.47
N VAL A 20 7.69 -10.51 22.11
CA VAL A 20 8.25 -10.36 23.45
C VAL A 20 9.62 -11.03 23.45
N MET A 21 10.71 -10.27 23.53
CA MET A 21 12.02 -10.84 23.84
C MET A 21 12.08 -11.12 25.34
N ALA A 22 11.43 -12.19 25.76
CA ALA A 22 11.77 -12.87 27.00
C ALA A 22 12.96 -13.79 26.72
N THR A 23 13.80 -14.01 27.73
CA THR A 23 14.80 -15.09 27.74
C THR A 23 14.15 -16.42 27.33
N GLN A 24 14.94 -17.37 26.80
CA GLN A 24 14.50 -18.52 25.98
C GLN A 24 13.36 -19.42 26.53
N GLU A 25 12.91 -19.26 27.77
CA GLU A 25 11.93 -20.14 28.43
C GLU A 25 10.47 -19.65 28.43
N HIS A 26 10.16 -18.38 28.13
CA HIS A 26 8.78 -17.86 28.26
C HIS A 26 8.25 -17.17 26.98
N LYS A 27 7.90 -17.98 25.98
CA LYS A 27 7.41 -17.54 24.64
C LYS A 27 5.91 -17.22 24.52
N HIS A 28 5.11 -17.30 25.59
CA HIS A 28 3.64 -17.25 25.50
C HIS A 28 3.00 -16.43 26.62
N VAL A 29 3.24 -15.13 26.66
CA VAL A 29 2.47 -14.22 27.53
C VAL A 29 1.70 -13.25 26.65
N TRP A 30 0.37 -13.32 26.75
CA TRP A 30 -0.56 -12.48 26.01
C TRP A 30 -0.75 -11.15 26.73
N ILE A 31 -1.03 -10.08 25.97
CA ILE A 31 -1.21 -8.74 26.53
C ILE A 31 -2.47 -8.65 27.43
N ASP A 32 -3.44 -9.53 27.22
CA ASP A 32 -4.70 -9.57 27.96
C ASP A 32 -4.58 -10.34 29.31
N ASP A 33 -3.50 -11.09 29.52
CA ASP A 33 -3.24 -11.81 30.78
C ASP A 33 -2.56 -10.92 31.85
N ILE A 34 -2.32 -9.66 31.50
CA ILE A 34 -1.72 -8.66 32.38
C ILE A 34 -2.77 -8.16 33.37
N LYS A 35 -2.66 -8.61 34.62
CA LYS A 35 -3.45 -8.06 35.74
C LYS A 35 -2.53 -7.21 36.60
N ASN A 36 -2.86 -5.92 36.71
CA ASN A 36 -2.17 -4.86 37.48
C ASN A 36 -0.98 -4.19 36.76
N SER A 37 -1.27 -3.23 35.88
CA SER A 37 -0.29 -2.28 35.34
C SER A 37 -0.12 -1.09 36.28
N ASP A 38 1.10 -0.85 36.77
CA ASP A 38 1.52 0.50 37.16
C ASP A 38 1.97 1.21 35.88
N GLU A 39 1.16 2.18 35.42
CA GLU A 39 1.34 2.90 34.16
C GLU A 39 2.66 3.68 34.06
N THR A 40 3.42 3.77 35.17
CA THR A 40 4.70 4.49 35.23
C THR A 40 5.94 3.62 35.07
N THR A 41 5.86 2.30 35.26
CA THR A 41 7.06 1.43 35.28
C THR A 41 7.02 0.25 34.32
N ASN A 42 5.89 0.02 33.63
CA ASN A 42 5.83 -0.94 32.54
C ASN A 42 6.25 -2.37 32.93
N ARG A 43 5.88 -2.78 34.16
CA ARG A 43 6.11 -4.11 34.72
C ARG A 43 4.83 -4.94 34.65
N TYR A 44 4.94 -6.16 34.15
CA TYR A 44 3.84 -7.11 34.05
C TYR A 44 4.16 -8.38 34.85
N TYR A 45 3.19 -8.90 35.60
CA TYR A 45 3.35 -10.09 36.45
C TYR A 45 2.40 -11.20 35.98
N CYS A 46 2.93 -12.40 35.75
CA CYS A 46 2.11 -13.61 35.66
C CYS A 46 2.14 -14.32 37.01
N GLU A 47 0.98 -14.76 37.52
CA GLU A 47 0.91 -15.61 38.72
C GLU A 47 0.87 -17.08 38.29
N CYS A 48 2.04 -17.67 38.07
CA CYS A 48 2.23 -19.11 38.20
C CYS A 48 3.55 -19.38 38.95
N GLY A 49 3.47 -20.06 40.10
CA GLY A 49 4.60 -20.65 40.84
C GLY A 49 5.85 -19.78 41.08
N GLU A 50 5.93 -19.16 42.26
CA GLU A 50 7.13 -18.64 42.98
C GLU A 50 8.27 -17.90 42.23
N VAL A 51 8.18 -17.59 40.94
CA VAL A 51 9.21 -16.83 40.20
C VAL A 51 8.60 -15.59 39.58
N ARG A 52 9.03 -14.42 40.06
CA ARG A 52 8.72 -13.12 39.43
C ARG A 52 9.74 -12.86 38.32
N ASP A 53 9.45 -13.31 37.11
CA ASP A 53 10.18 -12.80 35.94
C ASP A 53 9.57 -11.45 35.53
N GLU A 54 10.36 -10.37 35.59
CA GLU A 54 9.95 -9.07 35.08
C GLU A 54 9.82 -9.14 33.55
N ILE A 55 8.61 -9.25 33.03
CA ILE A 55 8.35 -9.02 31.60
C ILE A 55 8.27 -7.52 31.41
N ILE A 56 9.41 -6.91 31.07
CA ILE A 56 9.46 -5.51 30.66
C ILE A 56 9.06 -5.50 29.18
N ALA A 57 7.87 -4.99 28.86
CA ALA A 57 7.60 -4.62 27.47
C ALA A 57 8.62 -3.53 27.12
N ASP A 58 9.39 -3.74 26.04
CA ASP A 58 10.33 -2.75 25.55
C ASP A 58 9.53 -1.62 24.89
N ILE A 59 8.93 -0.76 25.72
CA ILE A 59 8.21 0.42 25.26
C ILE A 59 9.24 1.46 24.87
N ARG A 60 9.25 1.75 23.58
CA ARG A 60 10.03 2.83 22.98
C ARG A 60 9.11 3.64 22.10
N ASN A 61 9.57 4.83 21.77
CA ASN A 61 8.95 5.60 20.71
C ASN A 61 9.81 5.41 19.46
N PHE A 62 9.14 5.14 18.35
CA PHE A 62 9.75 4.98 17.05
C PHE A 62 9.20 6.04 16.12
N VAL A 63 10.02 6.47 15.18
CA VAL A 63 9.58 7.36 14.10
C VAL A 63 9.06 6.50 12.97
N VAL A 64 7.80 6.71 12.60
CA VAL A 64 7.19 6.12 11.43
C VAL A 64 7.04 7.18 10.36
N SER A 65 7.58 6.91 9.18
CA SER A 65 7.50 7.77 8.00
C SER A 65 6.44 7.26 7.02
N PHE A 66 5.77 8.17 6.34
CA PHE A 66 4.69 7.89 5.39
C PHE A 66 5.12 8.35 3.99
N ASP A 67 5.30 7.38 3.11
CA ASP A 67 5.58 7.60 1.69
C ASP A 67 4.27 7.44 0.90
N ALA A 68 3.73 8.54 0.39
CA ALA A 68 2.48 8.53 -0.36
C ALA A 68 2.57 7.78 -1.71
N ASN A 69 3.75 7.30 -2.12
CA ASN A 69 3.97 6.41 -3.25
C ASN A 69 3.28 6.89 -4.54
N GLY A 70 3.57 8.14 -4.93
CA GLY A 70 2.95 8.81 -6.07
C GLY A 70 1.74 9.69 -5.73
N GLY A 71 1.20 9.61 -4.51
CA GLY A 71 0.23 10.56 -3.98
C GLY A 71 0.86 11.72 -3.19
N TYR A 72 0.03 12.37 -2.37
CA TYR A 72 0.43 13.38 -1.41
C TYR A 72 -0.05 12.99 0.00
N VAL A 73 0.75 13.27 1.03
CA VAL A 73 0.32 13.12 2.43
C VAL A 73 0.84 14.30 3.22
N GLU A 74 -0.03 14.98 3.97
CA GLU A 74 0.35 16.15 4.75
C GLU A 74 1.27 15.77 5.94
N THR A 75 0.96 14.63 6.58
CA THR A 75 1.73 14.12 7.72
C THR A 75 2.73 13.06 7.27
N GLU A 76 3.96 13.48 7.00
CA GLU A 76 5.04 12.60 6.52
C GLU A 76 5.67 11.75 7.63
N THR A 77 5.56 12.16 8.90
CA THR A 77 6.11 11.38 10.03
C THR A 77 5.24 11.47 11.28
N VAL A 78 5.20 10.39 12.05
CA VAL A 78 4.56 10.31 13.38
C VAL A 78 5.47 9.54 14.32
N GLU A 79 5.60 10.02 15.56
CA GLU A 79 6.18 9.23 16.64
C GLU A 79 5.14 8.29 17.25
N THR A 80 5.52 7.02 17.42
CA THR A 80 4.67 6.06 18.12
C THR A 80 4.59 6.41 19.61
N TYR A 81 3.48 6.02 20.23
CA TYR A 81 3.31 6.03 21.69
C TYR A 81 3.12 4.59 22.15
N LYS A 82 3.96 4.12 23.07
CA LYS A 82 3.94 2.71 23.51
C LYS A 82 3.99 1.74 22.32
N ASN A 83 4.93 1.97 21.39
CA ASN A 83 5.13 1.18 20.18
C ASN A 83 3.94 1.17 19.19
N ARG A 84 2.93 2.05 19.31
CA ARG A 84 1.76 2.06 18.41
C ARG A 84 1.45 3.47 17.86
N ILE A 85 0.79 3.51 16.71
CA ILE A 85 0.23 4.74 16.14
C ILE A 85 -1.26 4.78 16.45
N LYS A 86 -1.74 5.92 16.97
CA LYS A 86 -3.16 6.09 17.31
C LYS A 86 -4.05 6.31 16.07
N ARG A 87 -3.53 6.99 15.05
CA ARG A 87 -4.26 7.27 13.82
C ARG A 87 -3.31 7.33 12.64
N LEU A 88 -3.65 6.60 11.58
CA LEU A 88 -2.92 6.68 10.32
C LEU A 88 -3.37 7.93 9.53
N PRO A 89 -2.45 8.70 8.92
CA PRO A 89 -2.83 9.80 8.04
C PRO A 89 -3.54 9.26 6.80
N ILE A 90 -4.44 10.05 6.24
CA ILE A 90 -5.13 9.74 4.99
C ILE A 90 -4.39 10.50 3.89
N PRO A 91 -3.75 9.82 2.92
CA PRO A 91 -3.14 10.48 1.79
C PRO A 91 -4.21 10.95 0.78
N GLU A 92 -3.86 11.96 0.00
CA GLU A 92 -4.63 12.48 -1.12
C GLU A 92 -3.97 12.06 -2.44
N ASN A 93 -4.76 11.92 -3.51
CA ASN A 93 -4.27 11.57 -4.84
C ASN A 93 -5.07 12.24 -5.96
N THR A 94 -4.78 11.83 -7.19
CA THR A 94 -5.54 12.19 -8.39
C THR A 94 -6.87 11.42 -8.47
N SER A 95 -7.81 11.93 -9.26
CA SER A 95 -9.14 11.33 -9.46
C SER A 95 -9.15 9.89 -10.02
N ASP A 96 -8.02 9.43 -10.56
CA ASP A 96 -7.93 8.15 -11.28
C ASP A 96 -7.50 6.98 -10.40
N TYR A 97 -7.27 7.25 -9.11
CA TYR A 97 -6.83 6.25 -8.15
C TYR A 97 -7.69 6.32 -6.88
N GLN A 98 -7.81 5.20 -6.18
CA GLN A 98 -8.40 5.11 -4.85
C GLN A 98 -7.35 4.62 -3.86
N TRP A 99 -7.28 5.23 -2.68
CA TRP A 99 -6.39 4.79 -1.61
C TRP A 99 -6.86 3.47 -0.99
N ASP A 100 -5.98 2.47 -0.93
CA ASP A 100 -6.30 1.16 -0.36
C ASP A 100 -5.80 1.00 1.08
N GLY A 101 -4.77 1.73 1.47
CA GLY A 101 -4.18 1.65 2.81
C GLY A 101 -2.67 1.93 2.83
N TRP A 102 -2.09 1.77 4.02
CA TRP A 102 -0.65 1.80 4.23
C TRP A 102 -0.09 0.39 4.27
N TYR A 103 1.09 0.17 3.68
CA TYR A 103 1.74 -1.13 3.56
C TYR A 103 3.21 -1.05 3.97
N THR A 104 3.80 -2.19 4.33
CA THR A 104 5.21 -2.27 4.75
C THR A 104 6.22 -2.16 3.60
N GLU A 105 5.77 -2.29 2.35
CA GLU A 105 6.61 -2.27 1.14
C GLU A 105 5.90 -1.46 0.02
N PRO A 106 6.65 -0.84 -0.91
CA PRO A 106 6.07 -0.04 -1.99
C PRO A 106 5.19 -0.86 -2.94
N ASP A 107 5.55 -2.13 -3.15
CA ASP A 107 4.79 -3.11 -3.91
C ASP A 107 4.61 -4.37 -3.04
N GLY A 108 3.37 -4.81 -2.80
CA GLY A 108 3.09 -5.93 -1.89
C GLY A 108 3.23 -5.58 -0.41
N GLY A 109 3.90 -6.43 0.36
CA GLY A 109 4.01 -6.28 1.82
C GLY A 109 2.71 -6.57 2.58
N GLU A 110 2.70 -6.25 3.87
CA GLU A 110 1.56 -6.45 4.76
C GLU A 110 0.80 -5.14 4.97
N MET A 111 -0.53 -5.21 4.96
CA MET A 111 -1.39 -4.06 5.23
C MET A 111 -1.26 -3.62 6.68
N VAL A 112 -1.04 -2.33 6.89
CA VAL A 112 -0.89 -1.71 8.20
C VAL A 112 -2.22 -1.16 8.68
N THR A 113 -2.54 -1.47 9.93
CA THR A 113 -3.69 -0.97 10.68
C THR A 113 -3.21 -0.25 11.94
N GLU A 114 -4.10 0.44 12.62
CA GLU A 114 -3.82 1.09 13.91
C GLU A 114 -3.47 0.08 15.01
N ASP A 115 -3.76 -1.21 14.79
CA ASP A 115 -3.43 -2.26 15.74
C ASP A 115 -1.97 -2.72 15.69
N CYS A 116 -1.22 -2.36 14.64
CA CYS A 116 0.16 -2.83 14.48
C CYS A 116 1.10 -2.27 15.56
N VAL A 117 2.09 -3.09 15.93
CA VAL A 117 3.14 -2.75 16.89
C VAL A 117 4.47 -2.59 16.15
N TYR A 118 5.18 -1.51 16.48
CA TYR A 118 6.46 -1.15 15.86
C TYR A 118 7.61 -1.50 16.81
N ASP A 119 8.68 -2.09 16.29
CA ASP A 119 9.90 -2.43 17.05
C ASP A 119 11.12 -1.59 16.62
N SER A 120 10.93 -0.72 15.63
CA SER A 120 11.97 0.08 15.00
C SER A 120 11.36 1.19 14.14
N ASN A 121 12.18 2.19 13.79
CA ASN A 121 11.79 3.23 12.84
C ASN A 121 11.47 2.58 11.48
N THR A 122 10.31 2.93 10.92
CA THR A 122 9.75 2.26 9.74
C THR A 122 9.21 3.27 8.74
N THR A 123 9.28 2.95 7.45
CA THR A 123 8.56 3.67 6.40
C THR A 123 7.38 2.83 5.95
N LEU A 124 6.20 3.44 5.86
CA LEU A 124 5.00 2.86 5.30
C LEU A 124 4.71 3.48 3.94
N TYR A 125 4.16 2.68 3.04
CA TYR A 125 3.92 3.06 1.65
C TYR A 125 2.42 3.03 1.37
N ALA A 126 1.88 4.10 0.79
CA ALA A 126 0.49 4.11 0.36
C ALA A 126 0.32 3.18 -0.84
N HIS A 127 -0.73 2.37 -0.82
CA HIS A 127 -1.15 1.59 -2.00
C HIS A 127 -2.41 2.19 -2.58
N TRP A 128 -2.52 2.06 -3.89
CA TRP A 128 -3.54 2.71 -4.70
C TRP A 128 -4.11 1.72 -5.73
N THR A 129 -5.43 1.66 -5.83
CA THR A 129 -6.13 0.95 -6.91
C THR A 129 -6.51 1.95 -8.00
N VAL A 130 -6.20 1.63 -9.26
CA VAL A 130 -6.64 2.44 -10.41
C VAL A 130 -8.16 2.33 -10.54
N THR A 131 -8.85 3.48 -10.55
CA THR A 131 -10.31 3.57 -10.71
C THR A 131 -10.74 4.45 -11.88
N GLY A 132 -9.85 5.31 -12.37
CA GLY A 132 -10.11 6.18 -13.51
C GLY A 132 -10.30 5.38 -14.79
N THR A 133 -11.36 5.67 -15.54
CA THR A 133 -11.62 5.05 -16.85
C THR A 133 -11.62 6.09 -17.95
N TYR A 134 -11.00 5.75 -19.07
CA TYR A 134 -10.86 6.62 -20.23
C TYR A 134 -11.37 5.92 -21.48
N THR A 135 -11.74 6.70 -22.49
CA THR A 135 -12.25 6.18 -23.76
C THR A 135 -11.34 6.58 -24.91
N LEU A 136 -10.65 5.60 -25.49
CA LEU A 136 -9.86 5.76 -26.70
C LEU A 136 -10.80 5.79 -27.92
N LYS A 137 -10.74 6.89 -28.68
CA LYS A 137 -11.52 7.08 -29.92
C LYS A 137 -10.59 7.12 -31.12
N PHE A 138 -10.97 6.41 -32.17
CA PHE A 138 -10.20 6.32 -33.41
C PHE A 138 -10.71 7.32 -34.45
N ALA A 139 -9.85 8.25 -34.86
CA ALA A 139 -10.13 9.15 -35.99
C ALA A 139 -9.64 8.51 -37.29
N SER A 140 -10.49 7.76 -37.99
CA SER A 140 -10.11 7.03 -39.22
C SER A 140 -10.04 7.90 -40.49
N TYR A 141 -10.36 9.19 -40.40
CA TYR A 141 -10.33 10.16 -41.52
C TYR A 141 -10.98 9.65 -42.83
N GLY A 142 -12.18 9.09 -42.69
CA GLY A 142 -12.97 8.53 -43.79
C GLY A 142 -12.62 7.09 -44.16
N GLY A 143 -11.86 6.37 -43.32
CA GLY A 143 -11.81 4.91 -43.33
C GLY A 143 -12.97 4.29 -42.55
N SER A 144 -12.99 2.96 -42.46
CA SER A 144 -14.01 2.21 -41.71
C SER A 144 -14.09 2.64 -40.24
N TYR A 145 -15.27 2.47 -39.65
CA TYR A 145 -15.51 2.77 -38.24
C TYR A 145 -14.85 1.73 -37.35
N ILE A 146 -14.14 2.21 -36.33
CA ILE A 146 -13.56 1.39 -35.27
C ILE A 146 -14.27 1.76 -33.98
N ARG A 147 -14.82 0.75 -33.29
CA ARG A 147 -15.53 0.94 -32.03
C ARG A 147 -14.55 1.50 -30.97
N PRO A 148 -14.93 2.58 -30.25
CA PRO A 148 -14.14 3.08 -29.14
C PRO A 148 -13.88 2.01 -28.08
N ILE A 149 -12.75 2.14 -27.40
CA ILE A 149 -12.35 1.23 -26.31
C ILE A 149 -12.40 2.03 -25.01
N THR A 150 -13.03 1.46 -23.98
CA THR A 150 -13.05 2.02 -22.64
C THR A 150 -12.30 1.09 -21.70
N ALA A 151 -11.38 1.66 -20.92
CA ALA A 151 -10.45 0.91 -20.09
C ALA A 151 -9.92 1.75 -18.94
N LEU A 152 -9.23 1.10 -18.00
CA LEU A 152 -8.60 1.76 -16.86
C LEU A 152 -7.43 2.64 -17.31
N TYR A 153 -7.18 3.71 -16.57
CA TYR A 153 -6.00 4.54 -16.72
C TYR A 153 -4.72 3.70 -16.67
N GLY A 154 -3.77 4.00 -17.55
CA GLY A 154 -2.50 3.29 -17.65
C GLY A 154 -2.55 1.99 -18.47
N GLU A 155 -3.72 1.50 -18.89
CA GLU A 155 -3.77 0.32 -19.77
C GLU A 155 -3.10 0.58 -21.12
N THR A 156 -2.35 -0.41 -21.60
CA THR A 156 -1.63 -0.34 -22.87
C THR A 156 -2.36 -1.14 -23.94
N PHE A 157 -2.65 -0.49 -25.07
CA PHE A 157 -3.30 -1.08 -26.23
C PHE A 157 -2.31 -1.27 -27.37
N ASP A 158 -2.35 -2.45 -28.01
CA ASP A 158 -1.70 -2.68 -29.30
C ASP A 158 -2.60 -2.15 -30.42
N LEU A 159 -2.18 -1.07 -31.06
CA LEU A 159 -2.95 -0.40 -32.09
C LEU A 159 -2.89 -1.12 -33.45
N THR A 160 -2.01 -2.11 -33.61
CA THR A 160 -1.89 -2.88 -34.85
C THR A 160 -3.11 -3.77 -35.12
N GLU A 161 -3.89 -4.07 -34.09
CA GLU A 161 -5.17 -4.79 -34.19
C GLU A 161 -6.31 -3.92 -34.75
N TYR A 162 -6.15 -2.59 -34.76
CA TYR A 162 -7.19 -1.63 -35.10
C TYR A 162 -6.84 -0.94 -36.42
N VAL A 163 -7.05 -1.62 -37.55
CA VAL A 163 -6.71 -1.08 -38.88
C VAL A 163 -7.97 -0.64 -39.63
N PRO A 164 -8.15 0.65 -39.93
CA PRO A 164 -9.28 1.11 -40.72
C PRO A 164 -9.05 0.83 -42.20
N GLU A 165 -10.12 0.49 -42.91
CA GLU A 165 -10.10 0.26 -44.35
C GLU A 165 -10.63 1.48 -45.10
N LYS A 166 -9.93 1.90 -46.16
CA LYS A 166 -10.37 2.99 -47.03
C LYS A 166 -10.02 2.66 -48.48
N THR A 167 -11.04 2.51 -49.33
CA THR A 167 -10.88 2.14 -50.75
C THR A 167 -9.90 3.06 -51.47
N GLY A 168 -8.87 2.49 -52.10
CA GLY A 168 -7.84 3.23 -52.83
C GLY A 168 -6.69 3.77 -51.96
N TYR A 169 -6.67 3.49 -50.66
CA TYR A 169 -5.63 3.94 -49.72
C TYR A 169 -5.01 2.76 -48.96
N ILE A 170 -3.76 2.92 -48.54
CA ILE A 170 -3.04 1.98 -47.66
C ILE A 170 -2.88 2.64 -46.29
N PHE A 171 -3.33 1.97 -45.23
CA PHE A 171 -3.12 2.44 -43.86
C PHE A 171 -1.64 2.35 -43.49
N LYS A 172 -1.04 3.45 -43.02
CA LYS A 172 0.39 3.53 -42.67
C LYS A 172 0.68 3.58 -41.17
N GLY A 173 -0.35 3.72 -40.35
CA GLY A 173 -0.27 3.71 -38.89
C GLY A 173 -1.11 4.79 -38.21
N TRP A 174 -1.17 4.69 -36.89
CA TRP A 174 -1.82 5.67 -36.02
C TRP A 174 -0.86 6.75 -35.57
N HIS A 175 -1.39 7.93 -35.26
CA HIS A 175 -0.63 9.07 -34.76
C HIS A 175 -1.35 9.67 -33.54
N THR A 176 -0.60 10.08 -32.51
CA THR A 176 -1.15 10.69 -31.28
C THR A 176 -1.33 12.20 -31.37
N ASP A 177 -0.62 12.87 -32.29
CA ASP A 177 -0.83 14.29 -32.59
C ASP A 177 -1.09 14.45 -34.09
N SER A 178 -2.17 15.15 -34.45
CA SER A 178 -2.53 15.44 -35.82
C SER A 178 -1.58 16.44 -36.52
N ARG A 179 -0.67 17.09 -35.80
CA ARG A 179 0.18 18.19 -36.30
C ARG A 179 1.54 17.75 -36.84
N THR A 180 2.03 16.56 -36.48
CA THR A 180 3.33 16.05 -36.97
C THR A 180 3.21 14.62 -37.48
N LYS A 181 3.65 14.40 -38.73
CA LYS A 181 3.58 13.08 -39.39
C LYS A 181 4.57 12.06 -38.83
N ASP A 182 5.47 12.47 -37.93
CA ASP A 182 6.52 11.61 -37.38
C ASP A 182 6.17 10.98 -36.02
N ASN A 183 4.97 11.24 -35.47
CA ASN A 183 4.52 10.67 -34.20
C ASN A 183 3.71 9.38 -34.40
N ARG A 184 4.22 8.44 -35.19
CA ARG A 184 3.54 7.15 -35.40
C ARG A 184 3.59 6.32 -34.12
N VAL A 185 2.46 5.74 -33.74
CA VAL A 185 2.35 4.83 -32.60
C VAL A 185 1.78 3.48 -33.01
N GLU A 186 2.39 2.43 -32.48
CA GLU A 186 1.87 1.05 -32.55
C GLU A 186 1.28 0.62 -31.20
N LYS A 187 1.64 1.31 -30.12
CA LYS A 187 1.08 1.12 -28.79
C LYS A 187 0.62 2.45 -28.22
N TYR A 188 -0.45 2.42 -27.44
CA TYR A 188 -0.95 3.58 -26.74
C TYR A 188 -1.24 3.25 -25.28
N ILE A 189 -0.69 4.06 -24.37
CA ILE A 189 -1.01 4.00 -22.94
C ILE A 189 -2.14 4.99 -22.71
N LEU A 190 -3.24 4.50 -22.14
CA LEU A 190 -4.40 5.31 -21.86
C LEU A 190 -4.09 6.28 -20.71
N ASN A 191 -4.15 7.58 -20.99
CA ASN A 191 -3.81 8.65 -20.06
C ASN A 191 -4.66 9.91 -20.27
#